data_AF-A0AAV2RDC2-F1
#
_entry.id   AF-A0AAV2RDC2-F1
#
_cell.length_a   1.000
_cell.length_b   1.000
_cell.length_c   1.000
_cell.angle_alpha   90.00
_cell.angle_beta   90.00
_cell.angle_gamma   90.00
#
_symmetry.space_group_name_H-M   'P 1'
#
loop_
_entity.id
_entity.type
_entity.pdbx_description
1 polymer ?
#
loop_
_entity_poly.entity_id
_entity_poly.type
_entity_poly.pdbx_seq_one_letter_code
_entity_poly.pdbx_strand_id
1 'polypeptide(L)'
;GIYANVSQLRNFRSMKRSGQVLEDNINSLLLEDDQDNTGLAVLEKCFGIYGCFRIDQPFLSLARPLNAFPQDPKDITPKLCLYTRTNPTDCQLLRIGFPGDVAASNFVVGDAVKIVTHGYLEHGDKRWLK
;
A
#
# COMPACT_ATOMS: atom_id res chain seq x y z
N GLY A 1 3.68 -0.51 15.41
CA GLY A 1 4.83 0.24 14.88
C GLY A 1 5.51 -0.62 13.85
N ILE A 2 5.70 -0.12 12.63
CA ILE A 2 6.44 -0.83 11.58
C ILE A 2 7.61 0.07 11.21
N TYR A 3 8.82 -0.41 11.47
CA TYR A 3 10.07 0.17 11.01
C TYR A 3 10.32 -0.35 9.59
N ALA A 4 10.60 0.54 8.64
CA ALA A 4 11.07 0.17 7.31
C ALA A 4 12.49 0.73 7.11
N ASN A 5 13.42 -0.17 6.80
CA ASN A 5 14.82 0.10 6.55
C ASN A 5 14.98 0.50 5.06
N VAL A 6 15.52 1.69 4.80
CA VAL A 6 15.61 2.26 3.46
C VAL A 6 16.95 1.93 2.84
N SER A 7 17.04 0.77 2.20
CA SER A 7 18.09 0.49 1.23
C SER A 7 17.51 -0.44 0.16
N GLN A 8 17.91 -0.22 -1.10
CA GLN A 8 17.47 -0.91 -2.33
C GLN A 8 16.32 -0.22 -3.11
N LEU A 9 16.62 0.91 -3.74
CA LEU A 9 15.88 1.39 -4.92
C LEU A 9 16.86 1.44 -6.10
N ARG A 10 16.81 0.45 -6.99
CA ARG A 10 17.33 0.59 -8.36
C ARG A 10 16.46 -0.17 -9.37
N ASN A 11 16.11 0.58 -10.42
CA ASN A 11 15.71 0.18 -11.77
C ASN A 11 14.22 -0.08 -12.05
N PHE A 12 13.56 0.96 -12.56
CA PHE A 12 12.33 0.88 -13.36
C PHE A 12 12.67 0.80 -14.86
N ARG A 13 11.98 -0.09 -15.59
CA ARG A 13 11.82 -0.02 -17.05
C ARG A 13 10.34 -0.17 -17.41
N SER A 14 9.89 0.78 -18.23
CA SER A 14 8.58 0.92 -18.88
C SER A 14 8.31 -0.22 -19.88
N MET A 15 7.04 -0.58 -20.16
CA MET A 15 6.46 -0.48 -21.52
C MET A 15 5.00 -1.01 -21.67
N LYS A 16 4.14 -0.11 -22.17
CA LYS A 16 3.00 -0.17 -23.12
C LYS A 16 1.81 -1.16 -22.98
N ARG A 17 0.66 -0.53 -23.23
CA ARG A 17 -0.72 -0.98 -23.42
C ARG A 17 -1.01 -1.13 -24.92
N SER A 18 -1.70 -2.19 -25.36
CA SER A 18 -2.70 -2.20 -26.46
C SER A 18 -3.17 -3.63 -26.75
N GLY A 19 -4.47 -3.83 -27.04
CA GLY A 19 -4.97 -5.05 -27.70
C GLY A 19 -6.22 -5.67 -27.07
N GLN A 20 -7.35 -5.46 -27.73
CA GLN A 20 -8.73 -5.92 -27.47
C GLN A 20 -8.85 -7.42 -27.88
N VAL A 21 -9.71 -8.28 -27.31
CA VAL A 21 -11.07 -8.61 -27.84
C VAL A 21 -11.59 -9.92 -27.18
N LEU A 22 -12.93 -9.98 -27.00
CA LEU A 22 -13.90 -11.09 -26.87
C LEU A 22 -14.12 -11.83 -25.52
N GLU A 23 -15.35 -11.59 -25.04
CA GLU A 23 -16.36 -12.45 -24.39
C GLU A 23 -15.90 -13.64 -23.53
N ASP A 24 -16.44 -13.72 -22.31
CA ASP A 24 -17.24 -14.87 -21.90
C ASP A 24 -18.14 -14.50 -20.71
N ASN A 25 -19.44 -14.72 -20.88
CA ASN A 25 -20.39 -14.90 -19.78
C ASN A 25 -20.08 -16.25 -19.13
N ILE A 26 -20.01 -16.32 -17.80
CA ILE A 26 -20.56 -17.44 -17.01
C ILE A 26 -20.72 -16.94 -15.57
N ASN A 27 -21.99 -16.93 -15.12
CA ASN A 27 -22.33 -16.96 -13.71
C ASN A 27 -21.57 -18.10 -13.03
N SER A 28 -20.85 -17.79 -11.95
CA SER A 28 -21.13 -18.37 -10.63
C SER A 28 -19.94 -18.15 -9.70
N LEU A 29 -20.17 -17.33 -8.68
CA LEU A 29 -19.55 -17.60 -7.39
C LEU A 29 -20.03 -18.99 -6.98
N LEU A 30 -19.14 -19.98 -6.98
CA LEU A 30 -18.84 -20.89 -5.88
C LEU A 30 -17.93 -22.00 -6.42
N LEU A 31 -16.77 -22.13 -5.77
CA LEU A 31 -15.92 -23.30 -5.60
C LEU A 31 -16.25 -24.51 -6.49
N GLU A 32 -15.45 -24.74 -7.53
CA GLU A 32 -15.33 -26.07 -8.13
C GLU A 32 -13.91 -26.59 -7.89
N ASP A 33 -13.87 -27.74 -7.22
CA ASP A 33 -12.72 -28.61 -7.06
C ASP A 33 -12.21 -29.03 -8.43
N ASP A 34 -10.94 -28.77 -8.75
CA ASP A 34 -10.24 -29.46 -9.83
C ASP A 34 -8.97 -30.10 -9.30
N GLN A 35 -8.99 -31.43 -9.29
CA GLN A 35 -7.93 -32.28 -8.79
C GLN A 35 -6.92 -32.52 -9.92
N ASP A 36 -6.07 -31.51 -10.17
CA ASP A 36 -4.78 -31.69 -10.85
C ASP A 36 -3.64 -31.10 -9.99
N ASN A 37 -2.57 -31.87 -9.94
CA ASN A 37 -1.67 -31.99 -8.80
C ASN A 37 -0.54 -30.94 -8.88
N THR A 38 -0.88 -29.70 -8.56
CA THR A 38 -0.14 -28.74 -7.72
C THR A 38 -0.87 -27.41 -7.76
N GLY A 39 -2.09 -27.39 -7.18
CA GLY A 39 -2.76 -26.16 -6.79
C GLY A 39 -1.93 -25.45 -5.73
N LEU A 40 -0.90 -24.72 -6.17
CA LEU A 40 -0.18 -23.77 -5.35
C LEU A 40 -1.20 -22.71 -4.95
N ALA A 41 -1.81 -22.90 -3.78
CA ALA A 41 -2.50 -21.82 -3.10
C ALA A 41 -1.58 -20.61 -3.18
N VAL A 42 -2.04 -19.55 -3.85
CA VAL A 42 -1.27 -18.31 -3.94
C VAL A 42 -1.32 -17.71 -2.54
N LEU A 43 -0.32 -18.04 -1.75
CA LEU A 43 -0.18 -17.57 -0.38
C LEU A 43 0.50 -16.22 -0.31
N GLU A 44 1.03 -15.72 -1.42
CA GLU A 44 1.82 -14.50 -1.50
C GLU A 44 1.39 -13.61 -2.67
N LYS A 45 1.28 -12.30 -2.42
CA LYS A 45 0.99 -11.29 -3.44
C LYS A 45 1.92 -10.10 -3.30
N CYS A 46 2.50 -9.64 -4.40
CA CYS A 46 3.45 -8.52 -4.42
C CYS A 46 2.83 -7.22 -4.93
N PHE A 47 3.19 -6.11 -4.30
CA PHE A 47 2.72 -4.77 -4.63
C PHE A 47 3.91 -3.83 -4.91
N GLY A 48 4.62 -4.04 -6.02
CA GLY A 48 5.69 -3.14 -6.47
C GLY A 48 6.71 -2.82 -5.37
N ILE A 49 6.89 -1.53 -5.06
CA ILE A 49 7.85 -1.05 -4.05
C ILE A 49 7.51 -1.47 -2.61
N TYR A 50 6.29 -1.95 -2.35
CA TYR A 50 5.84 -2.38 -1.03
C TYR A 50 6.20 -3.84 -0.72
N GLY A 51 6.80 -4.56 -1.67
CA GLY A 51 7.18 -5.96 -1.51
C GLY A 51 5.99 -6.91 -1.56
N CYS A 52 6.17 -8.10 -0.99
CA CYS A 52 5.22 -9.20 -1.04
C CYS A 52 4.61 -9.49 0.32
N PHE A 53 3.31 -9.79 0.33
CA PHE A 53 2.52 -10.06 1.52
C PHE A 53 2.02 -11.48 1.47
N ARG A 54 2.30 -12.22 2.53
CA ARG A 54 1.78 -13.57 2.70
C ARG A 54 0.49 -13.59 3.54
N ILE A 55 -0.37 -14.57 3.29
CA ILE A 55 -1.65 -14.76 3.99
C ILE A 55 -1.71 -16.07 4.78
N ASP A 56 -0.61 -16.80 4.86
CA ASP A 56 -0.42 -17.92 5.77
C ASP A 56 0.17 -17.44 7.12
N GLN A 57 0.74 -18.33 7.92
CA GLN A 57 1.32 -17.96 9.22
C GLN A 57 2.47 -16.95 9.03
N PRO A 58 2.57 -15.90 9.88
CA PRO A 58 1.82 -15.66 11.13
C PRO A 58 0.55 -14.80 10.96
N PHE A 59 0.15 -14.47 9.73
CA PHE A 59 -1.00 -13.62 9.46
C PHE A 59 -2.32 -14.39 9.59
N LEU A 60 -2.29 -15.71 9.37
CA LEU A 60 -3.34 -16.66 9.74
C LEU A 60 -3.08 -17.25 11.14
N SER A 61 -4.06 -17.14 12.04
CA SER A 61 -4.00 -17.72 13.39
C SER A 61 -5.41 -17.88 13.98
N LEU A 62 -5.57 -18.55 15.13
CA LEU A 62 -6.87 -18.63 15.81
C LEU A 62 -7.47 -17.25 16.14
N ALA A 63 -6.63 -16.25 16.43
CA ALA A 63 -7.08 -14.88 16.69
C ALA A 63 -7.35 -14.07 15.40
N ARG A 64 -6.93 -14.59 14.24
CA ARG A 64 -7.10 -13.99 12.90
C ARG A 64 -7.53 -15.10 11.93
N PRO A 65 -8.78 -15.57 12.03
CA PRO A 65 -9.25 -16.74 11.28
C PRO A 65 -9.57 -16.43 9.82
N LEU A 66 -9.74 -15.14 9.49
CA LEU A 66 -9.95 -14.67 8.12
C LEU A 66 -8.61 -14.22 7.55
N ASN A 67 -8.17 -14.90 6.49
CA ASN A 67 -7.00 -14.54 5.72
C ASN A 67 -7.41 -13.91 4.39
N ALA A 68 -7.03 -12.67 4.19
CA ALA A 68 -7.21 -11.96 2.93
C ALA A 68 -5.95 -11.16 2.64
N PHE A 69 -5.63 -11.01 1.36
CA PHE A 69 -4.58 -10.07 0.97
C PHE A 69 -4.98 -8.65 1.38
N PRO A 70 -4.00 -7.78 1.70
CA PRO A 70 -4.24 -6.35 1.76
C PRO A 70 -4.88 -5.84 0.46
N GLN A 71 -5.64 -4.76 0.57
CA GLN A 71 -6.13 -4.04 -0.61
C GLN A 71 -4.96 -3.52 -1.45
N ASP A 72 -5.18 -3.33 -2.76
CA ASP A 72 -4.13 -2.79 -3.62
C ASP A 72 -3.76 -1.38 -3.14
N PRO A 73 -2.46 -1.01 -3.10
CA PRO A 73 -2.05 0.35 -2.73
C PRO A 73 -2.71 1.45 -3.57
N LYS A 74 -3.11 1.14 -4.82
CA LYS A 74 -3.86 2.05 -5.69
C LYS A 74 -5.31 2.27 -5.26
N ASP A 75 -5.88 1.36 -4.47
CA ASP A 75 -7.24 1.49 -3.94
C ASP A 75 -7.21 2.20 -2.58
N ILE A 76 -6.17 1.96 -1.78
CA ILE A 76 -5.97 2.64 -0.50
C ILE A 76 -5.53 4.10 -0.71
N THR A 77 -4.61 4.34 -1.66
CA THR A 77 -4.02 5.66 -1.98
C THR A 77 -3.58 6.47 -0.74
N PRO A 78 -2.67 5.93 0.10
CA PRO A 78 -2.23 6.64 1.31
C PRO A 78 -1.64 8.01 0.96
N LYS A 79 -2.12 9.05 1.64
CA LYS A 79 -1.64 10.43 1.47
C LYS A 79 -0.69 10.79 2.62
N LEU A 80 0.52 11.23 2.30
CA LEU A 80 1.47 11.74 3.28
C LEU A 80 1.38 13.26 3.31
N CYS A 81 0.73 13.80 4.35
CA CYS A 81 0.63 15.23 4.57
C CYS A 81 1.74 15.72 5.51
N LEU A 82 2.62 16.58 5.01
CA LEU A 82 3.64 17.24 5.82
C LEU A 82 3.08 18.55 6.40
N TYR A 83 3.13 18.64 7.72
CA TYR A 83 2.93 19.86 8.49
C TYR A 83 4.23 20.23 9.18
N THR A 84 4.55 21.52 9.15
CA THR A 84 5.73 22.06 9.84
C THR A 84 5.34 23.34 10.57
N ARG A 85 6.28 23.91 11.33
CA ARG A 85 6.06 25.22 11.98
C ARG A 85 5.78 26.34 10.98
N THR A 86 6.24 26.23 9.72
CA THR A 86 6.01 27.24 8.67
C THR A 86 4.70 27.03 7.91
N ASN A 87 4.12 25.82 7.96
CA ASN A 87 2.81 25.50 7.38
C ASN A 87 1.97 24.67 8.37
N PRO A 88 1.50 25.26 9.48
CA PRO A 88 0.80 24.52 10.52
C PRO A 88 -0.62 24.09 10.11
N THR A 89 -1.23 24.77 9.15
CA THR A 89 -2.62 24.53 8.71
C THR A 89 -2.71 23.86 7.35
N ASP A 90 -1.73 24.13 6.48
CA ASP A 90 -1.76 23.73 5.07
C ASP A 90 -0.87 22.52 4.82
N CYS A 91 -1.49 21.40 4.44
CA CYS A 91 -0.77 20.17 4.12
C CYS A 91 0.08 20.36 2.85
N GLN A 92 1.36 19.99 2.93
CA GLN A 92 2.20 19.73 1.76
C GLN A 92 2.19 18.24 1.47
N LEU A 93 1.61 17.84 0.34
CA LEU A 93 1.48 16.43 -0.04
C LEU A 93 2.84 15.88 -0.51
N LEU A 94 3.30 14.80 0.11
CA LEU A 94 4.50 14.06 -0.28
C LEU A 94 4.11 12.76 -0.98
N ARG A 95 4.48 12.58 -2.25
CA ARG A 95 4.20 11.33 -2.96
C ARG A 95 5.32 10.31 -2.76
N ILE A 96 4.92 9.08 -2.46
CA ILE A 96 5.83 7.96 -2.34
C ILE A 96 6.52 7.73 -3.70
N GLY A 97 7.85 7.60 -3.68
CA GLY A 97 8.66 7.41 -4.89
C GLY A 97 9.03 8.71 -5.62
N PHE A 98 8.68 9.88 -5.09
CA PHE A 98 9.04 11.19 -5.66
C PHE A 98 9.87 12.02 -4.68
N PRO A 99 11.21 11.83 -4.62
CA PRO A 99 12.08 12.56 -3.70
C PRO A 99 12.03 14.09 -3.85
N GLY A 100 11.70 14.57 -5.06
CA GLY A 100 11.53 16.00 -5.34
C GLY A 100 10.44 16.66 -4.51
N ASP A 101 9.40 15.92 -4.10
CA ASP A 101 8.33 16.46 -3.26
C ASP A 101 8.87 16.84 -1.87
N VAL A 102 9.80 16.06 -1.31
CA VAL A 102 10.46 16.38 -0.03
C VAL A 102 11.35 17.61 -0.19
N ALA A 103 12.15 17.65 -1.26
CA ALA A 103 13.08 18.75 -1.51
C ALA A 103 12.37 20.09 -1.78
N ALA A 104 11.17 20.06 -2.36
CA ALA A 104 10.34 21.24 -2.62
C ALA A 104 9.42 21.63 -1.46
N SER A 105 9.38 20.84 -0.39
CA SER A 105 8.54 21.07 0.79
C SER A 105 9.27 21.88 1.87
N ASN A 106 8.56 22.18 2.96
CA ASN A 106 9.13 22.82 4.14
C ASN A 106 9.87 21.83 5.07
N PHE A 107 10.17 20.61 4.59
CA PHE A 107 10.89 19.61 5.37
C PHE A 107 12.30 20.10 5.72
N VAL A 108 12.61 20.13 7.02
CA VAL A 108 13.93 20.56 7.52
C VAL A 108 14.75 19.32 7.86
N VAL A 109 15.90 19.18 7.20
CA VAL A 109 16.86 18.11 7.51
C VAL A 109 17.45 18.34 8.89
N GLY A 110 17.42 17.32 9.74
CA GLY A 110 17.95 17.37 11.12
C GLY A 110 16.90 17.64 12.19
N ASP A 111 15.71 18.11 11.81
CA ASP A 111 14.59 18.25 12.75
C ASP A 111 13.98 16.88 13.10
N ALA A 112 13.43 16.78 14.31
CA ALA A 112 12.73 15.58 14.74
C ALA A 112 11.43 15.39 13.94
N VAL A 113 11.27 14.22 13.31
CA VAL A 113 10.08 13.87 12.53
C VAL A 113 9.12 13.04 13.39
N LYS A 114 7.85 13.43 13.40
CA LYS A 114 6.75 12.67 14.02
C LYS A 114 5.79 12.20 12.93
N ILE A 115 5.42 10.93 12.97
CA ILE A 115 4.42 10.34 12.07
C ILE A 115 3.15 10.10 12.88
N VAL A 116 2.04 10.67 12.44
CA VAL A 116 0.72 10.48 13.05
C VAL A 116 -0.19 9.83 12.02
N THR A 117 -0.88 8.75 12.42
CA THR A 117 -1.77 7.97 11.54
C THR A 117 -3.11 7.79 12.23
N HIS A 118 -4.20 7.96 11.47
CA HIS A 118 -5.54 7.61 11.95
C HIS A 118 -5.77 6.10 11.95
N GLY A 119 -6.87 5.68 12.59
CA GLY A 119 -7.23 4.27 12.73
C GLY A 119 -8.61 3.93 12.18
N TYR A 120 -9.25 2.99 12.85
CA TYR A 120 -10.54 2.40 12.51
C TYR A 120 -11.62 3.46 12.20
N LEU A 121 -12.26 3.34 11.03
CA LEU A 121 -13.34 4.22 10.52
C LEU A 121 -13.00 5.72 10.42
N GLU A 122 -11.73 6.09 10.57
CA GLU A 122 -11.29 7.48 10.42
C GLU A 122 -10.61 7.74 9.07
N HIS A 123 -10.34 9.01 8.79
CA HIS A 123 -9.64 9.50 7.61
C HIS A 123 -8.62 10.57 8.01
N GLY A 124 -7.71 10.93 7.10
CA GLY A 124 -6.61 11.87 7.39
C GLY A 124 -6.98 13.35 7.60
N ASP A 125 -8.28 13.70 7.57
CA ASP A 125 -8.74 15.08 7.77
C ASP A 125 -9.49 15.21 9.10
N LYS A 126 -8.79 14.85 10.19
CA LYS A 126 -9.25 15.07 11.56
C LYS A 126 -8.46 16.20 12.20
N ARG A 127 -9.15 16.99 13.02
CA ARG A 127 -8.52 18.08 13.78
C ARG A 127 -7.42 17.61 14.73
N TRP A 128 -7.49 16.38 15.23
CA TRP A 128 -6.49 15.83 16.15
C TRP A 128 -5.17 15.41 15.46
N LEU A 129 -5.17 15.31 14.12
CA LEU A 129 -3.98 14.96 13.34
C LEU A 129 -3.08 16.17 13.01
N LYS A 130 -3.54 17.39 13.30
CA LYS A 130 -2.90 18.66 12.91
C LYS A 130 -2.34 19.36 14.15
#